data_AF-A0A2G8LRR9-F1
#
_entry.id   AF-A0A2G8LRR9-F1
#
_cell.length_a   1.000
_cell.length_b   1.000
_cell.length_c   1.000
_cell.angle_alpha   90.00
_cell.angle_beta   90.00
_cell.angle_gamma   90.00
#
_symmetry.space_group_name_H-M   'P 1'
#
loop_
_entity.id
_entity.type
_entity.pdbx_description
1 polymer ?
#
loop_
_entity_poly.entity_id
_entity_poly.type
_entity_poly.pdbx_seq_one_letter_code
_entity_poly.pdbx_strand_id
1 'polypeptide(L)'
;MSEVEEMRLELKSLRDALEREKLVSMKAKADIEALQKLSVGSEADSDKEGDEDVHSTSEEGEKQPSVVYLSQGQRIDRFCDRPTKPGDPSVQEWIRDVRSQLEVRRLGPKDQASLILNHLGGKARKEIAGRGEEVQRDPSKIFAILSKVFGDGDTLSQLQQRFFSYRQRDGEDLVACSLELVDLFDRICQLDSSFQSCREKSLRGRLAEAAKMRGYGESYEG
;
A
#
# COMPACT_ATOMS: atom_id res chain seq x y z
N MET A 1 -21.70 -23.91 36.50
CA MET A 1 -21.49 -22.46 36.68
C MET A 1 -22.48 -21.75 35.78
N SER A 2 -23.10 -20.67 36.24
CA SER A 2 -24.11 -19.96 35.45
C SER A 2 -23.41 -19.20 34.31
N GLU A 3 -24.00 -19.13 33.11
CA GLU A 3 -23.52 -18.29 31.99
C GLU A 3 -23.24 -16.83 32.43
N VAL A 4 -23.96 -16.36 33.46
CA VAL A 4 -23.77 -15.04 34.06
C VAL A 4 -22.45 -14.92 34.84
N GLU A 5 -21.97 -16.00 35.48
CA GLU A 5 -20.67 -16.02 36.16
C GLU A 5 -19.51 -16.04 35.16
N GLU A 6 -19.68 -16.76 34.05
CA GLU A 6 -18.70 -16.81 32.96
C GLU A 6 -18.53 -15.44 32.30
N MET A 7 -19.63 -14.77 31.93
CA MET A 7 -19.57 -13.40 31.41
C MET A 7 -18.94 -12.40 32.40
N ARG A 8 -19.15 -12.58 33.71
CA ARG A 8 -18.51 -11.71 34.73
C ARG A 8 -17.00 -11.92 34.80
N LEU A 9 -16.53 -13.16 34.64
CA LEU A 9 -15.11 -13.48 34.59
C LEU A 9 -14.45 -12.91 33.33
N GLU A 10 -15.12 -13.03 32.17
CA GLU A 10 -14.63 -12.45 30.91
C GLU A 10 -14.55 -10.93 30.98
N LEU A 11 -15.59 -10.26 31.50
CA LEU A 11 -15.59 -8.81 31.67
C LEU A 11 -14.48 -8.32 32.61
N LYS A 12 -14.16 -9.11 33.65
CA LYS A 12 -13.05 -8.81 34.54
C LYS A 12 -11.70 -8.96 33.83
N SER A 13 -11.51 -10.05 33.09
CA SER A 13 -10.29 -10.29 32.29
C SER A 13 -10.07 -9.19 31.23
N LEU A 14 -11.12 -8.78 30.53
CA LEU A 14 -11.07 -7.70 29.54
C LEU A 14 -10.74 -6.35 30.17
N ARG A 15 -11.28 -6.06 31.36
CA ARG A 15 -10.94 -4.85 32.11
C ARG A 15 -9.46 -4.83 32.49
N ASP A 16 -8.95 -5.94 33.01
CA ASP A 16 -7.55 -6.07 33.41
C ASP A 16 -6.60 -6.00 32.19
N ALA A 17 -7.03 -6.49 31.03
CA ALA A 17 -6.30 -6.34 29.76
C ALA A 17 -6.26 -4.87 29.28
N LEU A 18 -7.39 -4.18 29.35
CA LEU A 18 -7.48 -2.76 28.98
C LEU A 18 -6.62 -1.88 29.89
N GLU A 19 -6.56 -2.18 31.19
CA GLU A 19 -5.72 -1.44 32.14
C GLU A 19 -4.22 -1.63 31.86
N ARG A 20 -3.80 -2.86 31.52
CA ARG A 20 -2.42 -3.12 31.07
C ARG A 20 -2.07 -2.38 29.78
N GLU A 21 -2.96 -2.39 28.80
CA GLU A 21 -2.73 -1.68 27.54
C GLU A 21 -2.64 -0.16 27.74
N LYS A 22 -3.51 0.42 28.59
CA LYS A 22 -3.43 1.83 28.99
C LYS A 22 -2.09 2.17 29.63
N LEU A 23 -1.56 1.29 30.49
CA LEU A 23 -0.28 1.51 31.14
C LEU A 23 0.90 1.47 30.14
N VAL A 24 0.86 0.55 29.17
CA VAL A 24 1.83 0.48 28.05
C VAL A 24 1.76 1.75 27.19
N SER A 25 0.56 2.21 26.86
CA SER A 25 0.35 3.44 26.08
C SER A 25 0.83 4.69 26.82
N MET A 26 0.56 4.80 28.13
CA MET A 26 1.07 5.90 28.96
C MET A 26 2.60 5.92 29.00
N LYS A 27 3.24 4.75 29.12
CA LYS A 27 4.71 4.64 29.10
C LYS A 27 5.28 5.05 27.74
N ALA A 28 4.72 4.55 26.64
CA ALA A 28 5.15 4.93 25.30
C ALA A 28 5.00 6.44 25.05
N LYS A 29 3.92 7.06 25.56
CA LYS A 29 3.72 8.51 25.47
C LYS A 29 4.77 9.30 26.25
N ALA A 30 5.17 8.82 27.43
CA ALA A 30 6.23 9.44 28.24
C ALA A 30 7.61 9.34 27.56
N ASP A 31 7.91 8.19 26.93
CA ASP A 31 9.17 7.99 26.20
C ASP A 31 9.25 8.93 24.98
N ILE A 32 8.14 9.13 24.26
CA ILE A 32 8.05 10.09 23.15
C ILE A 32 8.27 11.54 23.65
N GLU A 33 7.67 11.92 24.78
CA GLU A 33 7.86 13.26 25.36
C GLU A 33 9.31 13.49 25.80
N ALA A 34 9.97 12.48 26.38
CA ALA A 34 11.38 12.55 26.76
C ALA A 34 12.29 12.74 25.53
N LEU A 35 12.02 12.05 24.43
CA LEU A 35 12.75 12.24 23.17
C LEU A 35 12.53 13.63 22.57
N GLN A 36 11.32 14.21 22.69
CA GLN A 36 11.05 15.58 22.23
C GLN A 36 11.78 16.63 23.08
N LYS A 37 11.88 16.45 24.41
CA LYS A 37 12.62 17.40 25.29
C LYS A 37 14.12 17.41 25.03
N LEU A 38 14.71 16.28 24.64
CA LEU A 38 16.12 16.21 24.24
C LEU A 38 16.38 16.86 22.86
N SER A 39 15.37 16.89 21.99
CA SER A 39 15.45 17.50 20.65
C SER A 39 15.40 19.03 20.67
N VAL A 40 14.71 19.65 21.64
CA VAL A 40 14.52 21.12 21.73
C VAL A 40 15.68 21.84 22.45
N GLY A 41 16.73 21.12 22.88
CA GLY A 41 17.87 21.70 23.60
C GLY A 41 18.97 22.36 22.75
N SER A 42 18.79 22.52 21.43
CA SER A 42 19.85 22.99 20.51
C SER A 42 19.52 24.29 19.76
N GLU A 43 18.86 25.26 20.40
CA GLU A 43 18.78 26.63 19.88
C GLU A 43 19.05 27.64 21.00
N ALA A 44 20.32 28.01 21.14
CA ALA A 44 20.73 29.29 21.70
C ALA A 44 22.00 29.77 20.97
N ASP A 45 21.76 30.68 20.03
CA ASP A 45 22.55 31.88 19.73
C ASP A 45 23.92 31.74 19.02
N SER A 46 23.97 32.19 17.75
CA SER A 46 25.12 32.93 17.20
C SER A 46 24.82 33.46 15.79
N ASP A 47 24.40 34.72 15.71
CA ASP A 47 24.67 35.57 14.55
C ASP A 47 26.14 36.01 14.59
N LYS A 48 26.94 35.66 13.55
CA LYS A 48 27.76 36.60 12.75
C LYS A 48 28.74 35.92 11.79
N GLU A 49 28.88 36.59 10.64
CA GLU A 49 29.66 36.33 9.43
C GLU A 49 31.19 36.16 9.60
N GLY A 50 31.82 35.55 8.57
CA GLY A 50 33.27 35.56 8.29
C GLY A 50 33.82 34.13 8.13
N ASP A 51 33.76 33.51 6.95
CA ASP A 51 34.73 33.58 5.84
C ASP A 51 36.02 32.73 6.06
N GLU A 52 36.22 31.85 5.08
CA GLU A 52 37.42 31.13 4.61
C GLU A 52 38.21 30.08 5.45
N ASP A 53 38.32 28.92 4.78
CA ASP A 53 39.45 27.99 4.61
C ASP A 53 39.89 26.98 5.70
N VAL A 54 39.33 25.77 5.50
CA VAL A 54 39.88 24.40 5.59
C VAL A 54 41.34 24.22 6.04
N HIS A 55 41.52 23.53 7.16
CA HIS A 55 42.69 22.69 7.42
C HIS A 55 42.26 21.22 7.60
N SER A 56 42.89 20.36 6.79
CA SER A 56 42.89 18.90 6.94
C SER A 56 43.56 18.47 8.24
N THR A 57 43.05 17.42 8.88
CA THR A 57 43.85 16.25 9.27
C THR A 57 42.95 15.08 9.64
N SER A 58 43.20 13.95 8.97
CA SER A 58 42.78 12.56 9.21
C SER A 58 43.06 12.11 10.67
N GLU A 59 42.50 11.05 11.26
CA GLU A 59 42.21 9.71 10.73
C GLU A 59 41.07 9.02 11.50
N GLU A 60 40.23 8.35 10.70
CA GLU A 60 39.71 6.97 10.83
C GLU A 60 39.11 6.45 12.15
N GLY A 61 37.78 6.42 12.15
CA GLY A 61 36.98 5.39 12.82
C GLY A 61 35.87 4.93 11.87
N GLU A 62 36.05 3.75 11.28
CA GLU A 62 35.13 3.13 10.31
C GLU A 62 33.73 2.93 10.89
N LYS A 63 32.81 3.83 10.57
CA LYS A 63 31.40 3.51 10.45
C LYS A 63 31.04 3.72 9.00
N GLN A 64 30.93 2.62 8.27
CA GLN A 64 30.27 2.61 6.97
C GLN A 64 28.99 3.44 7.12
N PRO A 65 28.78 4.50 6.32
CA PRO A 65 27.46 5.08 6.25
C PRO A 65 26.60 3.92 5.78
N SER A 66 25.65 3.52 6.62
CA SER A 66 24.47 2.83 6.14
C SER A 66 23.92 3.74 5.07
N VAL A 67 24.26 3.45 3.81
CA VAL A 67 23.60 4.02 2.65
C VAL A 67 22.22 3.42 2.74
N VAL A 68 21.38 4.03 3.58
CA VAL A 68 19.95 3.91 3.48
C VAL A 68 19.68 4.50 2.12
N TYR A 69 19.47 3.62 1.14
CA TYR A 69 18.88 3.97 -0.12
C TYR A 69 17.45 4.42 0.23
N LEU A 70 17.32 5.67 0.64
CA LEU A 70 16.03 6.36 0.62
C LEU A 70 15.72 6.42 -0.86
N SER A 71 14.88 5.48 -1.32
CA SER A 71 14.34 5.52 -2.66
C SER A 71 13.82 6.94 -2.87
N GLN A 72 14.47 7.62 -3.81
CA GLN A 72 14.17 9.00 -4.19
C GLN A 72 12.65 9.17 -4.22
N GLY A 73 12.16 10.18 -3.49
CA GLY A 73 10.74 10.37 -3.23
C GLY A 73 9.87 10.01 -4.43
N GLN A 74 9.07 8.96 -4.27
CA GLN A 74 8.06 8.57 -5.26
C GLN A 74 7.14 9.77 -5.46
N ARG A 75 7.38 10.53 -6.52
CA ARG A 75 6.44 11.54 -6.98
C ARG A 75 5.21 10.77 -7.38
N ILE A 76 4.11 10.99 -6.66
CA ILE A 76 2.82 10.42 -7.08
C ILE A 76 2.52 11.05 -8.44
N ASP A 77 2.47 10.21 -9.48
CA ASP A 77 2.08 10.68 -10.80
C ASP A 77 0.64 11.18 -10.79
N ARG A 78 0.33 12.16 -11.63
CA ARG A 78 -1.04 12.68 -11.73
C ARG A 78 -1.93 11.67 -12.42
N PHE A 79 -3.00 11.25 -11.77
CA PHE A 79 -4.00 10.37 -12.35
C PHE A 79 -5.10 11.16 -13.04
N CYS A 80 -5.15 11.09 -14.36
CA CYS A 80 -6.06 11.90 -15.18
C CYS A 80 -7.27 11.11 -15.69
N ASP A 81 -7.05 9.86 -16.12
CA ASP A 81 -8.02 9.01 -16.82
C ASP A 81 -7.52 7.55 -16.93
N ARG A 82 -8.38 6.67 -17.48
CA ARG A 82 -8.08 5.24 -17.69
C ARG A 82 -6.81 5.12 -18.57
N PRO A 83 -5.86 4.23 -18.23
CA PRO A 83 -4.61 4.07 -18.98
C PRO A 83 -4.89 3.89 -20.48
N THR A 84 -4.39 4.82 -21.30
CA THR A 84 -4.54 4.79 -22.77
C THR A 84 -3.21 4.53 -23.46
N LYS A 85 -2.08 4.73 -22.77
CA LYS A 85 -0.74 4.43 -23.27
C LYS A 85 -0.14 3.24 -22.53
N PRO A 86 0.69 2.42 -23.20
CA PRO A 86 1.50 1.42 -22.54
C PRO A 86 2.52 2.14 -21.63
N GLY A 87 2.33 2.05 -20.32
CA GLY A 87 3.13 2.76 -19.31
C GLY A 87 2.33 3.66 -18.36
N ASP A 88 1.05 3.92 -18.65
CA ASP A 88 0.18 4.61 -17.69
C ASP A 88 -0.18 3.65 -16.54
N PRO A 89 -0.01 4.04 -15.26
CA PRO A 89 -0.39 3.19 -14.13
C PRO A 89 -1.90 2.95 -14.13
N SER A 90 -2.30 1.71 -13.86
CA SER A 90 -3.69 1.38 -13.62
C SER A 90 -4.21 2.15 -12.38
N VAL A 91 -5.53 2.32 -12.28
CA VAL A 91 -6.11 2.99 -11.10
C VAL A 91 -5.73 2.26 -9.81
N GLN A 92 -5.58 0.92 -9.85
CA GLN A 92 -5.21 0.14 -8.66
C GLN A 92 -3.74 0.37 -8.25
N GLU A 93 -2.83 0.41 -9.22
CA GLU A 93 -1.42 0.74 -8.96
C GLU A 93 -1.29 2.16 -8.41
N TRP A 94 -1.99 3.12 -9.03
CA TRP A 94 -1.99 4.49 -8.53
C TRP A 94 -2.57 4.60 -7.12
N ILE A 95 -3.69 3.91 -6.82
CA ILE A 95 -4.27 3.90 -5.47
C ILE A 95 -3.28 3.29 -4.47
N ARG A 96 -2.59 2.20 -4.82
CA ARG A 96 -1.58 1.56 -3.96
C ARG A 96 -0.44 2.53 -3.65
N ASP A 97 0.07 3.22 -4.66
CA ASP A 97 1.20 4.14 -4.52
C ASP A 97 0.82 5.39 -3.72
N VAL A 98 -0.41 5.88 -3.88
CA VAL A 98 -0.94 6.96 -3.04
C VAL A 98 -1.10 6.49 -1.60
N ARG A 99 -1.64 5.29 -1.36
CA ARG A 99 -1.82 4.75 -0.01
C ARG A 99 -0.51 4.62 0.74
N SER A 100 0.53 4.08 0.11
CA SER A 100 1.86 3.98 0.74
C SER A 100 2.40 5.35 1.14
N GLN A 101 2.21 6.38 0.30
CA GLN A 101 2.60 7.75 0.62
C GLN A 101 1.77 8.36 1.76
N LEU A 102 0.48 8.08 1.84
CA LEU A 102 -0.36 8.53 2.95
C LEU A 102 0.07 7.89 4.28
N GLU A 103 0.43 6.61 4.26
CA GLU A 103 0.93 5.87 5.43
C GLU A 103 2.25 6.44 5.95
N VAL A 104 3.20 6.76 5.05
CA VAL A 104 4.48 7.37 5.42
C VAL A 104 4.29 8.75 6.03
N ARG A 105 3.38 9.57 5.47
CA ARG A 105 3.18 10.97 5.90
C ARG A 105 2.30 11.12 7.14
N ARG A 106 1.59 10.06 7.57
CA ARG A 106 0.68 10.04 8.73
C ARG A 106 -0.27 11.26 8.80
N LEU A 107 -0.84 11.63 7.65
CA LEU A 107 -1.71 12.81 7.52
C LEU A 107 -3.11 12.56 8.11
N GLY A 108 -3.78 13.62 8.56
CA GLY A 108 -5.19 13.56 8.97
C GLY A 108 -6.13 13.34 7.76
N PRO A 109 -7.34 12.80 7.94
CA PRO A 109 -8.22 12.41 6.83
C PRO A 109 -8.53 13.53 5.81
N LYS A 110 -8.66 14.77 6.27
CA LYS A 110 -8.89 15.95 5.40
C LYS A 110 -7.67 16.30 4.54
N ASP A 111 -6.47 16.18 5.11
CA ASP A 111 -5.22 16.47 4.43
C ASP A 111 -4.88 15.35 3.44
N GLN A 112 -5.19 14.10 3.80
CA GLN A 112 -5.14 12.96 2.88
C GLN A 112 -6.04 13.21 1.67
N ALA A 113 -7.30 13.58 1.90
CA ALA A 113 -8.25 13.83 0.81
C ALA A 113 -7.79 15.00 -0.08
N SER A 114 -7.27 16.08 0.50
CA SER A 114 -6.71 17.22 -0.24
C SER A 114 -5.49 16.81 -1.07
N LEU A 115 -4.62 15.97 -0.53
CA LEU A 115 -3.46 15.43 -1.25
C LEU A 115 -3.89 14.54 -2.41
N ILE A 116 -4.88 13.67 -2.21
CA ILE A 116 -5.44 12.83 -3.29
C ILE A 116 -5.98 13.73 -4.40
N LEU A 117 -6.80 14.74 -4.07
CA LEU A 117 -7.37 15.67 -5.04
C LEU A 117 -6.31 16.46 -5.83
N ASN A 118 -5.19 16.82 -5.20
CA ASN A 118 -4.07 17.49 -5.87
C ASN A 118 -3.36 16.61 -6.90
N HIS A 119 -3.41 15.29 -6.71
CA HIS A 119 -2.84 14.31 -7.64
C HIS A 119 -3.87 13.75 -8.63
N LEU A 120 -5.13 14.20 -8.56
CA LEU A 120 -6.14 13.92 -9.58
C LEU A 120 -6.16 15.03 -10.64
N GLY A 121 -6.17 14.63 -11.90
CA GLY A 121 -6.30 15.50 -13.06
C GLY A 121 -7.49 15.12 -13.94
N GLY A 122 -7.66 15.85 -15.04
CA GLY A 122 -8.51 15.45 -16.16
C GLY A 122 -9.95 15.04 -15.79
N LYS A 123 -10.36 13.87 -16.25
CA LYS A 123 -11.71 13.30 -16.04
C LYS A 123 -11.87 12.80 -14.61
N ALA A 124 -10.83 12.24 -14.01
CA ALA A 124 -10.86 11.73 -12.64
C ALA A 124 -11.17 12.83 -11.62
N ARG A 125 -10.55 14.01 -11.75
CA ARG A 125 -10.86 15.15 -10.88
C ARG A 125 -12.28 15.67 -11.05
N LYS A 126 -12.77 15.77 -12.30
CA LYS A 126 -14.15 16.22 -12.59
C LYS A 126 -15.18 15.26 -12.02
N GLU A 127 -14.93 13.96 -12.10
CA GLU A 127 -15.79 12.92 -11.55
C GLU A 127 -15.93 13.07 -10.03
N ILE A 128 -14.82 13.22 -9.31
CA ILE A 128 -14.85 13.39 -7.85
C ILE A 128 -15.47 14.75 -7.46
N ALA A 129 -15.19 15.82 -8.20
CA ALA A 129 -15.79 17.13 -7.96
C ALA A 129 -17.32 17.11 -8.13
N GLY A 130 -17.84 16.34 -9.09
CA GLY A 130 -19.27 16.18 -9.33
C GLY A 130 -20.03 15.35 -8.29
N ARG A 131 -19.33 14.68 -7.36
CA ARG A 131 -19.91 13.77 -6.36
C ARG A 131 -20.23 14.43 -5.02
N GLY A 132 -19.96 15.72 -4.84
CA GLY A 132 -20.23 16.47 -3.60
C GLY A 132 -19.03 16.62 -2.65
N GLU A 133 -19.12 17.52 -1.67
CA GLU A 133 -18.05 17.79 -0.70
C GLU A 133 -17.86 16.67 0.32
N GLU A 134 -18.92 15.93 0.64
CA GLU A 134 -18.93 14.80 1.56
C GLU A 134 -18.12 13.61 1.06
N VAL A 135 -17.93 13.53 -0.25
CA VAL A 135 -17.05 12.57 -0.92
C VAL A 135 -15.63 13.12 -0.97
N GLN A 136 -15.46 14.39 -1.31
CA GLN A 136 -14.15 15.05 -1.41
C GLN A 136 -13.38 15.16 -0.09
N ARG A 137 -14.08 15.06 1.05
CA ARG A 137 -13.45 15.10 2.39
C ARG A 137 -13.06 13.73 2.92
N ASP A 138 -13.45 12.65 2.26
CA ASP A 138 -13.23 11.28 2.72
C ASP A 138 -12.32 10.52 1.73
N PRO A 139 -11.06 10.23 2.10
CA PRO A 139 -10.12 9.56 1.21
C PRO A 139 -10.62 8.17 0.78
N SER A 140 -11.35 7.46 1.65
CA SER A 140 -11.87 6.12 1.35
C SER A 140 -12.94 6.17 0.26
N LYS A 141 -13.82 7.18 0.30
CA LYS A 141 -14.86 7.38 -0.72
C LYS A 141 -14.26 7.76 -2.06
N ILE A 142 -13.22 8.60 -2.07
CA ILE A 142 -12.51 8.97 -3.29
C ILE A 142 -11.94 7.72 -3.97
N PHE A 143 -11.22 6.87 -3.23
CA PHE A 143 -10.68 5.62 -3.78
C PHE A 143 -11.78 4.68 -4.28
N ALA A 144 -12.88 4.54 -3.55
CA ALA A 144 -13.99 3.70 -3.99
C ALA A 144 -14.60 4.16 -5.32
N ILE A 145 -14.75 5.47 -5.54
CA ILE A 145 -15.27 6.02 -6.79
C ILE A 145 -14.25 5.85 -7.92
N LEU A 146 -12.97 6.11 -7.65
CA LEU A 146 -11.93 5.94 -8.66
C LEU A 146 -11.85 4.48 -9.14
N SER A 147 -11.84 3.52 -8.21
CA SER A 147 -11.91 2.08 -8.54
C SER A 147 -13.17 1.72 -9.32
N LYS A 148 -14.33 2.33 -9.00
CA LYS A 148 -15.59 2.04 -9.68
C LYS A 148 -15.67 2.62 -11.09
N VAL A 149 -15.18 3.85 -11.30
CA VAL A 149 -15.33 4.58 -12.58
C VAL A 149 -14.16 4.29 -13.52
N PHE A 150 -12.95 4.20 -12.98
CA PHE A 150 -11.72 4.06 -13.76
C PHE A 150 -11.07 2.68 -13.62
N GLY A 151 -11.55 1.85 -12.69
CA GLY A 151 -11.08 0.48 -12.58
C GLY A 151 -11.55 -0.38 -13.73
N ASP A 152 -11.11 -1.63 -13.67
CA ASP A 152 -11.35 -2.63 -14.71
C ASP A 152 -12.84 -2.99 -14.79
N GLY A 153 -13.60 -2.67 -13.73
CA GLY A 153 -15.03 -2.95 -13.62
C GLY A 153 -15.33 -4.43 -13.37
N ASP A 154 -14.31 -5.28 -13.29
CA ASP A 154 -14.44 -6.70 -13.08
C ASP A 154 -14.95 -6.99 -11.67
N THR A 155 -16.07 -7.71 -11.60
CA THR A 155 -16.58 -8.29 -10.35
C THR A 155 -15.67 -9.40 -9.85
N LEU A 156 -15.77 -9.73 -8.56
CA LEU A 156 -15.02 -10.85 -7.96
C LEU A 156 -15.17 -12.14 -8.78
N SER A 157 -16.39 -12.46 -9.21
CA SER A 157 -16.67 -13.64 -10.02
C SER A 157 -16.00 -13.60 -11.40
N GLN A 158 -15.94 -12.43 -12.05
CA GLN A 158 -15.24 -12.28 -13.33
C GLN A 158 -13.73 -12.47 -13.17
N LEU A 159 -13.12 -11.89 -12.12
CA LEU A 159 -11.70 -12.09 -11.83
C LEU A 159 -11.37 -13.55 -11.51
N GLN A 160 -12.19 -14.20 -10.67
CA GLN A 160 -12.05 -15.63 -10.38
C GLN A 160 -12.15 -16.47 -11.65
N GLN A 161 -13.15 -16.20 -12.50
CA GLN A 161 -13.31 -16.91 -13.76
C GLN A 161 -12.08 -16.72 -14.65
N ARG A 162 -11.56 -15.49 -14.80
CA ARG A 162 -10.35 -15.22 -15.58
C ARG A 162 -9.13 -15.95 -15.00
N PHE A 163 -8.95 -15.93 -13.69
CA PHE A 163 -7.86 -16.64 -13.02
C PHE A 163 -7.91 -18.15 -13.27
N PHE A 164 -9.05 -18.80 -13.04
CA PHE A 164 -9.19 -20.25 -13.18
C PHE A 164 -9.20 -20.73 -14.64
N SER A 165 -9.59 -19.86 -15.58
CA SER A 165 -9.58 -20.17 -17.02
C SER A 165 -8.29 -19.74 -17.74
N TYR A 166 -7.40 -18.96 -17.09
CA TYR A 166 -6.17 -18.46 -17.70
C TYR A 166 -5.29 -19.60 -18.20
N ARG A 167 -4.88 -19.56 -19.47
CA ARG A 167 -3.91 -20.49 -20.06
C ARG A 167 -2.73 -19.69 -20.60
N GLN A 168 -1.53 -20.28 -20.47
CA GLN A 168 -0.35 -19.71 -21.11
C GLN A 168 -0.59 -19.62 -22.61
N ARG A 169 -0.37 -18.43 -23.18
CA ARG A 169 -0.57 -18.17 -24.61
C ARG A 169 0.57 -18.75 -25.44
N ASP A 170 0.33 -18.95 -26.74
CA ASP A 170 1.37 -19.39 -27.66
C ASP A 170 2.47 -18.33 -27.77
N GLY A 171 3.71 -18.70 -27.41
CA GLY A 171 4.86 -17.81 -27.38
C GLY A 171 5.00 -16.95 -26.12
N GLU A 172 4.12 -17.09 -25.13
CA GLU A 172 4.26 -16.43 -23.84
C GLU A 172 5.28 -17.16 -22.97
N ASP A 173 6.22 -16.43 -22.37
CA ASP A 173 7.17 -17.00 -21.42
C ASP A 173 6.50 -17.38 -20.09
N LEU A 174 7.06 -18.37 -19.39
CA LEU A 174 6.58 -18.79 -18.08
C LEU A 174 6.59 -17.65 -17.06
N VAL A 175 7.56 -16.75 -17.15
CA VAL A 175 7.62 -15.57 -16.27
C VAL A 175 6.43 -14.65 -16.53
N ALA A 176 6.13 -14.33 -17.78
CA ALA A 176 4.99 -13.50 -18.14
C ALA A 176 3.65 -14.12 -17.70
N CYS A 177 3.49 -15.43 -17.90
CA CYS A 177 2.34 -16.19 -17.41
C CYS A 177 2.21 -16.09 -15.87
N SER A 178 3.32 -16.22 -15.14
CA SER A 178 3.32 -16.12 -13.68
C SER A 178 2.92 -14.73 -13.18
N LEU A 179 3.38 -13.66 -13.86
CA LEU A 179 3.06 -12.28 -13.51
C LEU A 179 1.57 -11.99 -13.72
N GLU A 180 1.00 -12.39 -14.86
CA GLU A 180 -0.43 -12.24 -15.14
C GLU A 180 -1.31 -12.97 -14.11
N LEU A 181 -0.92 -14.18 -13.70
CA LEU A 181 -1.64 -14.93 -12.66
C LEU A 181 -1.54 -14.25 -11.29
N VAL A 182 -0.39 -13.69 -10.94
CA VAL A 182 -0.19 -12.91 -9.71
C VAL A 182 -1.09 -11.68 -9.73
N ASP A 183 -1.09 -10.91 -10.82
CA ASP A 183 -1.90 -9.70 -10.95
C ASP A 183 -3.40 -9.99 -10.84
N LEU A 184 -3.88 -11.06 -11.49
CA LEU A 184 -5.27 -11.49 -11.38
C LEU A 184 -5.64 -11.87 -9.93
N PHE A 185 -4.76 -12.60 -9.25
CA PHE A 185 -5.02 -13.02 -7.87
C PHE A 185 -4.91 -11.85 -6.87
N ASP A 186 -4.02 -10.90 -7.12
CA ASP A 186 -3.93 -9.66 -6.34
C ASP A 186 -5.23 -8.88 -6.39
N ARG A 187 -5.84 -8.75 -7.57
CA ARG A 187 -7.15 -8.09 -7.72
C ARG A 187 -8.25 -8.85 -6.98
N ILE A 188 -8.22 -10.19 -6.97
CA ILE A 188 -9.14 -11.01 -6.17
C ILE A 188 -8.96 -10.70 -4.67
N CYS A 189 -7.72 -10.67 -4.17
CA CYS A 189 -7.42 -10.33 -2.77
C CYS A 189 -7.80 -8.89 -2.38
N GLN A 190 -7.78 -7.95 -3.33
CA GLN A 190 -8.20 -6.57 -3.11
C GLN A 190 -9.73 -6.46 -2.95
N LEU A 191 -10.49 -7.27 -3.68
CA LEU A 191 -11.95 -7.33 -3.53
C LEU A 191 -12.39 -8.16 -2.32
N ASP A 192 -11.66 -9.23 -2.02
CA ASP A 192 -11.92 -10.11 -0.88
C ASP A 192 -10.63 -10.61 -0.23
N SER A 193 -10.34 -10.09 0.97
CA SER A 193 -9.12 -10.40 1.72
C SER A 193 -9.06 -11.84 2.24
N SER A 194 -10.17 -12.60 2.25
CA SER A 194 -10.18 -13.99 2.71
C SER A 194 -9.28 -14.91 1.86
N PHE A 195 -9.09 -14.55 0.58
CA PHE A 195 -8.25 -15.29 -0.37
C PHE A 195 -6.75 -15.15 -0.12
N GLN A 196 -6.29 -14.22 0.72
CA GLN A 196 -4.86 -14.07 1.03
C GLN A 196 -4.26 -15.33 1.65
N SER A 197 -5.05 -16.04 2.47
CA SER A 197 -4.64 -17.28 3.13
C SER A 197 -4.32 -18.42 2.15
N CYS A 198 -4.94 -18.43 0.97
CA CYS A 198 -4.78 -19.47 -0.04
C CYS A 198 -3.99 -19.02 -1.28
N ARG A 199 -3.39 -17.82 -1.25
CA ARG A 199 -2.69 -17.19 -2.37
C ARG A 199 -1.62 -18.09 -2.99
N GLU A 200 -0.64 -18.49 -2.19
CA GLU A 200 0.51 -19.29 -2.65
C GLU A 200 0.06 -20.63 -3.27
N LYS A 201 -0.87 -21.33 -2.61
CA LYS A 201 -1.37 -22.62 -3.07
C LYS A 201 -2.15 -22.48 -4.38
N SER A 202 -2.99 -21.46 -4.48
CA SER A 202 -3.80 -21.19 -5.67
C SER A 202 -2.94 -20.80 -6.86
N LEU A 203 -1.94 -19.92 -6.66
CA LEU A 203 -1.00 -19.51 -7.71
C LEU A 203 -0.18 -20.68 -8.24
N ARG A 204 0.43 -21.49 -7.36
CA ARG A 204 1.23 -22.66 -7.78
C ARG A 204 0.37 -23.69 -8.52
N GLY A 205 -0.81 -23.99 -7.98
CA GLY A 205 -1.75 -24.91 -8.62
C GLY A 205 -2.18 -24.41 -9.99
N ARG A 206 -2.53 -23.13 -10.12
CA ARG A 206 -2.97 -22.54 -11.38
C ARG A 206 -1.84 -22.46 -12.41
N LEU A 207 -0.64 -22.04 -12.01
CA LEU A 207 0.53 -21.96 -12.89
C LEU A 207 0.89 -23.34 -13.47
N ALA A 208 0.89 -24.38 -12.63
CA ALA A 208 1.14 -25.75 -13.08
C ALA A 208 0.12 -26.21 -14.13
N GLU A 209 -1.16 -25.93 -13.92
CA GLU A 209 -2.23 -26.29 -14.86
C GLU A 209 -2.21 -25.44 -16.15
N ALA A 210 -1.86 -24.16 -16.05
CA ALA A 210 -1.71 -23.27 -17.20
C ALA A 210 -0.54 -23.69 -18.11
N ALA A 211 0.58 -24.14 -17.51
CA ALA A 211 1.76 -24.61 -18.25
C ALA A 211 1.57 -26.02 -18.84
N LYS A 212 0.89 -26.94 -18.13
CA LYS A 212 0.65 -28.31 -18.60
C LYS A 212 -0.17 -28.38 -19.89
N MET A 213 -1.15 -27.49 -20.07
CA MET A 213 -2.01 -27.46 -21.26
C MET A 213 -1.24 -27.17 -22.56
N ARG A 214 -0.02 -26.60 -22.49
CA ARG A 214 0.87 -26.43 -23.65
C ARG A 214 1.48 -27.76 -24.10
N GLY A 215 1.85 -28.63 -23.16
CA GLY A 215 2.55 -29.88 -23.44
C GLY A 215 1.71 -30.95 -24.16
N TYR A 216 0.38 -30.81 -24.19
CA TYR A 216 -0.52 -31.76 -24.87
C TYR A 216 -0.81 -31.39 -26.35
N GLY A 217 -0.33 -30.23 -26.83
CA GLY A 217 -0.55 -29.77 -28.21
C GLY A 217 0.51 -30.21 -29.23
N GLU A 218 1.72 -30.60 -28.77
CA GLU A 218 2.86 -30.89 -29.66
C GLU A 218 3.00 -32.39 -30.02
N SER A 219 2.02 -33.25 -29.73
CA SER A 219 2.16 -34.71 -29.90
C SER A 219 1.44 -35.34 -31.09
N TYR A 220 0.91 -34.56 -32.05
CA TYR A 220 0.27 -35.11 -33.24
C TYR A 220 0.45 -34.24 -34.50
N GLU A 221 1.69 -34.07 -34.95
CA GLU A 221 1.95 -33.90 -36.39
C GLU A 221 3.18 -34.76 -36.74
N GLY A 222 2.89 -35.98 -37.20
CA GLY A 222 3.84 -36.90 -37.83
C GLY A 222 3.28 -37.32 -39.19
#